data_AF-A0A9W8WXI9-F1
#
_entry.id   AF-A0A9W8WXI9-F1
#
_cell.length_a   1.000
_cell.length_b   1.000
_cell.length_c   1.000
_cell.angle_alpha   90.00
_cell.angle_beta   90.00
_cell.angle_gamma   90.00
#
_symmetry.space_group_name_H-M   'P 1'
#
loop_
_entity.id
_entity.type
_entity.pdbx_description
1 polymer ?
#
loop_
_entity_poly.entity_id
_entity_poly.type
_entity_poly.pdbx_seq_one_letter_code
_entity_poly.pdbx_strand_id
1 'polypeptide(L)'
;MAFNTNNFMQSSNSALPDRMFNSSFAQQQHDGLMRYRQQLQHQQQQRFYNFWSKPQPGGSQHAQPGSIRQFHQQPQQNARVFVRTSPPGGVWKPQLGGIRATRPPVKLAQCALTEARRRNEIAERIRIEQEQHLERKKHAKRKAELKKDPSANYRHYKEYLEYFPLARGEHANEYLLGLLANQQMPAEPTSDMGLAIQYAKKHWEDSWEMKDLEYVVVMAKEEVERKK
;
A
#
# COMPACT_ATOMS: atom_id res chain seq x y z
N MET A 1 -60.20 21.10 12.62
CA MET A 1 -60.47 19.66 12.44
C MET A 1 -59.38 18.91 13.19
N ALA A 2 -59.75 18.25 14.30
CA ALA A 2 -58.83 17.57 15.21
C ALA A 2 -58.81 16.07 14.87
N PHE A 3 -57.63 15.51 14.59
CA PHE A 3 -57.46 14.07 14.38
C PHE A 3 -56.77 13.42 15.58
N ASN A 4 -57.65 12.82 16.36
CA ASN A 4 -57.57 11.64 17.20
C ASN A 4 -56.23 10.89 17.35
N THR A 5 -55.83 10.79 18.62
CA THR A 5 -54.91 9.83 19.23
C THR A 5 -55.46 8.39 19.22
N ASN A 6 -54.54 7.43 19.30
CA ASN A 6 -54.68 6.02 19.72
C ASN A 6 -54.49 5.00 18.61
N ASN A 7 -53.26 4.48 18.51
CA ASN A 7 -53.08 3.07 18.18
C ASN A 7 -52.03 2.45 19.09
N PHE A 8 -52.57 1.83 20.13
CA PHE A 8 -51.90 1.04 21.14
C PHE A 8 -51.77 -0.38 20.58
N MET A 9 -50.58 -0.72 20.09
CA MET A 9 -50.23 -2.12 19.81
C MET A 9 -49.34 -2.66 20.91
N GLN A 10 -49.95 -3.48 21.76
CA GLN A 10 -49.28 -4.44 22.61
C GLN A 10 -48.64 -5.50 21.70
N SER A 11 -47.32 -5.43 21.52
CA SER A 11 -46.56 -6.52 20.94
C SER A 11 -45.94 -7.35 22.05
N SER A 12 -46.35 -8.61 22.03
CA SER A 12 -46.01 -9.75 22.85
C SER A 12 -44.53 -9.87 23.22
N ASN A 13 -44.26 -9.98 24.52
CA ASN A 13 -42.99 -10.46 25.07
C ASN A 13 -42.78 -11.92 24.68
N SER A 14 -42.06 -12.17 23.58
CA SER A 14 -41.47 -13.48 23.30
C SER A 14 -40.16 -13.60 24.07
N ALA A 15 -40.18 -14.39 25.15
CA ALA A 15 -38.99 -14.82 25.87
C ALA A 15 -38.05 -15.57 24.91
N LEU A 16 -36.94 -14.93 24.54
CA LEU A 16 -35.86 -15.55 23.78
C LEU A 16 -35.00 -16.40 24.73
N PRO A 17 -34.74 -17.67 24.42
CA PRO A 17 -33.87 -18.51 25.22
C PRO A 17 -32.41 -18.06 25.14
N ASP A 18 -31.74 -18.23 26.28
CA ASP A 18 -30.37 -17.87 26.63
C ASP A 18 -29.35 -17.82 25.50
N ARG A 19 -28.88 -16.59 25.24
CA ARG A 19 -27.76 -16.25 24.36
C ARG A 19 -26.41 -16.19 25.12
N MET A 20 -26.28 -16.94 26.21
CA MET A 20 -25.16 -16.81 27.16
C MET A 20 -23.90 -17.64 26.81
N PHE A 21 -23.98 -18.59 25.88
CA PHE A 21 -22.86 -19.51 25.57
C PHE A 21 -21.90 -19.06 24.46
N ASN A 22 -22.19 -18.00 23.69
CA ASN A 22 -21.31 -17.51 22.62
C ASN A 22 -20.41 -16.31 23.01
N SER A 23 -20.57 -15.79 24.23
CA SER A 23 -19.77 -14.66 24.73
C SER A 23 -18.29 -15.03 24.92
N SER A 24 -18.03 -16.19 25.53
CA SER A 24 -16.67 -16.61 25.88
C SER A 24 -15.77 -16.83 24.65
N PHE A 25 -16.32 -17.39 23.57
CA PHE A 25 -15.55 -17.62 22.35
C PHE A 25 -15.24 -16.30 21.61
N ALA A 26 -16.18 -15.36 21.56
CA ALA A 26 -15.96 -14.04 20.98
C ALA A 26 -14.90 -13.24 21.78
N GLN A 27 -14.95 -13.34 23.12
CA GLN A 27 -13.96 -12.73 24.02
C GLN A 27 -12.56 -13.32 23.78
N GLN A 28 -12.46 -14.65 23.66
CA GLN A 28 -11.18 -15.32 23.42
C GLN A 28 -10.55 -14.95 22.08
N GLN A 29 -11.37 -14.78 21.02
CA GLN A 29 -10.89 -14.29 19.73
C GLN A 29 -10.41 -12.83 19.82
N HIS A 30 -11.14 -11.98 20.52
CA HIS A 30 -10.75 -10.59 20.75
C HIS A 30 -9.41 -10.48 21.49
N ASP A 31 -9.24 -11.25 22.57
CA ASP A 31 -8.01 -11.28 23.37
C ASP A 31 -6.82 -11.86 22.59
N GLY A 32 -7.06 -12.83 21.71
CA GLY A 32 -6.05 -13.35 20.79
C GLY A 32 -5.58 -12.27 19.81
N LEU A 33 -6.52 -11.51 19.23
CA LEU A 33 -6.23 -10.46 18.26
C LEU A 33 -5.51 -9.27 18.90
N MET A 34 -5.85 -8.92 20.15
CA MET A 34 -5.16 -7.89 20.92
C MET A 34 -3.73 -8.30 21.29
N ARG A 35 -3.50 -9.56 21.71
CA ARG A 35 -2.15 -10.09 21.95
C ARG A 35 -1.29 -10.08 20.69
N TYR A 36 -1.85 -10.48 19.55
CA TYR A 36 -1.15 -10.44 18.27
C TYR A 36 -0.78 -9.00 17.85
N ARG A 37 -1.70 -8.04 18.00
CA ARG A 37 -1.45 -6.63 17.73
C ARG A 37 -0.33 -6.06 18.62
N GLN A 38 -0.33 -6.42 19.91
CA GLN A 38 0.70 -6.00 20.86
C GLN A 38 2.07 -6.60 20.50
N GLN A 39 2.12 -7.86 20.09
CA GLN A 39 3.35 -8.52 19.63
C GLN A 39 3.93 -7.85 18.38
N LEU A 40 3.09 -7.50 17.40
CA LEU A 40 3.53 -6.77 16.20
C LEU A 40 4.06 -5.38 16.54
N GLN A 41 3.42 -4.67 17.46
CA GLN A 41 3.90 -3.36 17.92
C GLN A 41 5.27 -3.49 18.61
N HIS A 42 5.46 -4.51 19.45
CA HIS A 42 6.74 -4.79 20.07
C HIS A 42 7.82 -5.11 19.01
N GLN A 43 7.50 -5.93 18.01
CA GLN A 43 8.42 -6.26 16.92
C GLN A 43 8.83 -5.01 16.11
N GLN A 44 7.91 -4.09 15.85
CA GLN A 44 8.20 -2.82 15.19
C GLN A 44 9.15 -1.94 16.02
N GLN A 45 8.92 -1.84 17.33
CA GLN A 45 9.81 -1.11 18.24
C GLN A 45 11.22 -1.71 18.26
N GLN A 46 11.34 -3.03 18.30
CA GLN A 46 12.64 -3.72 18.22
C GLN A 46 13.37 -3.44 16.91
N ARG A 47 12.65 -3.43 15.78
CA ARG A 47 13.25 -3.08 14.46
C ARG A 47 13.73 -1.64 14.43
N PHE A 48 12.96 -0.72 15.00
CA PHE A 48 13.34 0.69 15.10
C PHE A 48 14.58 0.88 15.98
N TYR A 49 14.61 0.24 17.16
CA TYR A 49 15.76 0.27 18.05
C TYR A 49 17.01 -0.29 17.35
N ASN A 50 16.92 -1.47 16.72
CA ASN A 50 18.02 -2.06 15.98
C ASN A 50 18.50 -1.23 14.78
N PHE A 51 17.64 -0.40 14.20
CA PHE A 51 18.03 0.51 13.12
C PHE A 51 18.85 1.69 13.66
N TRP A 52 18.42 2.28 14.77
CA TRP A 52 19.09 3.43 15.39
C TRP A 52 20.33 3.07 16.21
N SER A 53 20.40 1.87 16.77
CA SER A 53 21.55 1.40 17.57
C SER A 53 22.71 0.90 16.72
N LYS A 54 22.60 0.88 15.38
CA LYS A 54 23.75 0.59 14.52
C LYS A 54 24.69 1.79 14.52
N PRO A 55 25.93 1.67 15.02
CA PRO A 55 26.91 2.74 14.90
C PRO A 55 27.11 3.04 13.42
N GLN A 56 27.00 4.32 13.04
CA GLN A 56 27.38 4.72 11.70
C GLN A 56 28.86 4.36 11.51
N PRO A 57 29.23 3.63 10.45
CA PRO A 57 30.63 3.38 10.16
C PRO A 57 31.32 4.73 10.00
N GLY A 58 32.25 5.02 10.92
CA GLY A 58 32.88 6.31 11.08
C GLY A 58 33.48 6.83 9.77
N GLY A 59 33.13 8.07 9.46
CA GLY A 59 33.83 8.88 8.48
C GLY A 59 35.21 9.26 9.00
N SER A 60 36.26 8.80 8.33
CA SER A 60 37.56 9.44 8.28
C SER A 60 38.34 8.86 7.11
N GLN A 61 37.99 9.30 5.90
CA GLN A 61 38.92 9.31 4.78
C GLN A 61 38.79 10.65 4.05
N HIS A 62 39.88 11.40 4.19
CA HIS A 62 40.27 12.57 3.42
C HIS A 62 39.98 12.36 1.93
N ALA A 63 39.12 13.19 1.35
CA ALA A 63 38.81 13.15 -0.07
C ALA A 63 39.99 13.72 -0.88
N GLN A 64 40.55 12.92 -1.79
CA GLN A 64 41.22 13.43 -2.99
C GLN A 64 40.20 13.51 -4.14
N PRO A 65 40.23 14.57 -4.97
CA PRO A 65 39.34 14.70 -6.10
C PRO A 65 39.92 14.01 -7.33
N GLY A 66 39.19 13.07 -7.90
CA GLY A 66 39.46 12.57 -9.25
C GLY A 66 39.23 11.08 -9.42
N SER A 67 38.03 10.71 -9.84
CA SER A 67 37.80 9.71 -10.89
C SER A 67 36.29 9.42 -10.95
N ILE A 68 35.64 9.93 -11.99
CA ILE A 68 34.28 9.53 -12.37
C ILE A 68 34.37 8.07 -12.83
N ARG A 69 34.09 7.13 -11.92
CA ARG A 69 33.82 5.73 -12.29
C ARG A 69 32.34 5.59 -12.60
N GLN A 70 32.05 5.38 -13.88
CA GLN A 70 30.77 4.86 -14.36
C GLN A 70 30.48 3.52 -13.66
N PHE A 71 29.49 3.51 -12.77
CA PHE A 71 28.95 2.27 -12.22
C PHE A 71 27.91 1.71 -13.18
N HIS A 72 28.38 0.89 -14.11
CA HIS A 72 27.56 -0.03 -14.86
C HIS A 72 27.05 -1.11 -13.88
N GLN A 73 25.79 -1.01 -13.45
CA GLN A 73 25.17 -2.05 -12.62
C GLN A 73 24.84 -3.25 -13.51
N GLN A 74 25.70 -4.26 -13.47
CA GLN A 74 25.35 -5.60 -13.92
C GLN A 74 24.28 -6.20 -12.98
N PRO A 75 23.18 -6.76 -13.51
CA PRO A 75 22.27 -7.55 -12.70
C PRO A 75 22.98 -8.83 -12.23
N GLN A 76 23.13 -8.98 -10.91
CA GLN A 76 23.65 -10.20 -10.31
C GLN A 76 22.65 -11.34 -10.52
N GLN A 77 22.91 -12.16 -11.52
CA GLN A 77 22.36 -13.50 -11.64
C GLN A 77 23.05 -14.41 -10.61
N ASN A 78 22.56 -14.40 -9.37
CA ASN A 78 22.95 -15.39 -8.37
C ASN A 78 22.20 -16.72 -8.62
N ALA A 79 22.47 -17.34 -9.77
CA ALA A 79 22.27 -18.78 -9.94
C ALA A 79 23.51 -19.48 -9.39
N ARG A 80 23.55 -19.71 -8.06
CA ARG A 80 24.49 -20.67 -7.48
C ARG A 80 24.10 -22.07 -7.97
N VAL A 81 24.64 -22.44 -9.13
CA VAL A 81 24.74 -23.82 -9.56
C VAL A 81 25.65 -24.52 -8.54
N PHE A 82 25.04 -25.28 -7.65
CA PHE A 82 25.75 -26.21 -6.77
C PHE A 82 26.32 -27.31 -7.67
N VAL A 83 27.56 -27.12 -8.13
CA VAL A 83 28.34 -28.18 -8.76
C VAL A 83 28.60 -29.22 -7.69
N ARG A 84 27.81 -30.31 -7.74
CA ARG A 84 28.06 -31.52 -6.96
C ARG A 84 29.39 -32.10 -7.43
N THR A 85 30.47 -31.81 -6.73
CA THR A 85 31.68 -32.63 -6.78
C THR A 85 31.36 -33.95 -6.10
N SER A 86 31.16 -34.99 -6.91
CA SER A 86 31.02 -36.36 -6.43
C SER A 86 32.32 -36.81 -5.74
N PRO A 87 32.28 -37.32 -4.50
CA PRO A 87 33.43 -38.00 -3.94
C PRO A 87 33.62 -39.37 -4.63
N PRO A 88 34.86 -39.75 -4.99
CA PRO A 88 35.15 -41.05 -5.55
C PRO A 88 35.15 -42.12 -4.44
N GLY A 89 34.44 -43.23 -4.68
CA GLY A 89 34.91 -44.55 -4.24
C GLY A 89 34.58 -45.05 -2.83
N GLY A 90 33.60 -44.48 -2.13
CA GLY A 90 33.09 -45.07 -0.89
C GLY A 90 31.82 -45.87 -1.10
N VAL A 91 31.91 -47.19 -1.30
CA VAL A 91 30.77 -48.11 -1.33
C VAL A 91 30.19 -48.22 0.08
N TRP A 92 29.46 -47.20 0.52
CA TRP A 92 28.52 -47.31 1.62
C TRP A 92 27.30 -48.06 1.08
N LYS A 93 27.26 -49.37 1.30
CA LYS A 93 26.00 -50.13 1.26
C LYS A 93 25.29 -49.83 2.59
N PRO A 94 24.29 -48.95 2.65
CA PRO A 94 23.43 -48.93 3.83
C PRO A 94 22.81 -50.33 3.91
N GLN A 95 23.13 -51.06 4.96
CA GLN A 95 22.33 -52.20 5.35
C GLN A 95 20.92 -51.66 5.57
N LEU A 96 20.07 -51.86 4.58
CA LEU A 96 18.63 -51.68 4.65
C LEU A 96 18.11 -52.76 5.61
N GLY A 97 18.37 -52.58 6.91
CA GLY A 97 17.58 -53.19 7.96
C GLY A 97 16.15 -52.76 7.68
N GLY A 98 15.29 -53.73 7.36
CA GLY A 98 13.93 -53.55 6.86
C GLY A 98 12.99 -52.88 7.86
N ILE A 99 13.22 -51.60 8.15
CA ILE A 99 12.22 -50.73 8.74
C ILE A 99 11.23 -50.48 7.61
N ARG A 100 10.19 -51.33 7.54
CA ARG A 100 9.02 -51.10 6.69
C ARG A 100 8.55 -49.69 6.98
N ALA A 101 8.75 -48.77 6.04
CA ALA A 101 8.18 -47.44 6.10
C ALA A 101 6.66 -47.62 6.13
N THR A 102 6.10 -47.62 7.34
CA THR A 102 4.67 -47.62 7.57
C THR A 102 4.14 -46.37 6.90
N ARG A 103 3.48 -46.55 5.75
CA ARG A 103 2.78 -45.45 5.08
C ARG A 103 1.92 -44.76 6.13
N PRO A 104 2.08 -43.44 6.35
CA PRO A 104 1.24 -42.74 7.31
C PRO A 104 -0.22 -43.01 6.93
N PRO A 105 -1.09 -43.32 7.91
CA PRO A 105 -2.47 -43.67 7.62
C PRO A 105 -3.11 -42.50 6.87
N VAL A 106 -3.71 -42.81 5.71
CA VAL A 106 -4.26 -41.85 4.72
C VAL A 106 -5.14 -40.76 5.37
N LYS A 107 -5.78 -41.08 6.49
CA LYS A 107 -6.62 -40.16 7.28
C LYS A 107 -5.83 -38.97 7.89
N LEU A 108 -4.59 -39.18 8.36
CA LEU A 108 -3.78 -38.10 8.95
C LEU A 108 -3.32 -37.08 7.90
N ALA A 109 -3.03 -37.54 6.68
CA ALA A 109 -2.62 -36.67 5.57
C ALA A 109 -3.77 -35.76 5.11
N GLN A 110 -5.01 -36.27 5.10
CA GLN A 110 -6.20 -35.47 4.76
C GLN A 110 -6.48 -34.38 5.80
N CYS A 111 -6.38 -34.71 7.10
CA CYS A 111 -6.51 -33.72 8.17
C CYS A 111 -5.47 -32.59 8.04
N ALA A 112 -4.19 -32.94 7.84
CA ALA A 112 -3.12 -31.96 7.68
C ALA A 112 -3.32 -31.02 6.47
N LEU A 113 -3.82 -31.55 5.35
CA LEU A 113 -4.10 -30.75 4.15
C LEU A 113 -5.26 -29.76 4.38
N THR A 114 -6.31 -30.17 5.11
CA THR A 114 -7.42 -29.28 5.45
C THR A 114 -7.00 -28.17 6.43
N GLU A 115 -6.14 -28.47 7.40
CA GLU A 115 -5.60 -27.46 8.31
C GLU A 115 -4.67 -26.48 7.59
N ALA A 116 -3.79 -26.96 6.71
CA ALA A 116 -2.92 -26.11 5.91
C ALA A 116 -3.73 -25.14 5.03
N ARG A 117 -4.80 -25.63 4.40
CA ARG A 117 -5.72 -24.79 3.62
C ARG A 117 -6.36 -23.69 4.49
N ARG A 118 -6.89 -24.04 5.66
CA ARG A 118 -7.47 -23.05 6.60
C ARG A 118 -6.43 -22.01 7.05
N ARG A 119 -5.20 -22.43 7.35
CA ARG A 119 -4.11 -21.51 7.72
C ARG A 119 -3.78 -20.55 6.58
N ASN A 120 -3.74 -21.04 5.34
CA ASN A 120 -3.51 -20.21 4.17
C ASN A 120 -4.66 -19.22 3.94
N GLU A 121 -5.91 -19.67 4.08
CA GLU A 121 -7.09 -18.79 3.96
C GLU A 121 -7.09 -17.68 5.02
N ILE A 122 -6.70 -18.00 6.26
CA ILE A 122 -6.55 -17.00 7.34
C ILE A 122 -5.41 -16.03 7.03
N ALA A 123 -4.25 -16.54 6.59
CA ALA A 123 -3.10 -15.71 6.25
C ALA A 123 -3.41 -14.73 5.11
N GLU A 124 -4.09 -15.19 4.05
CA GLU A 124 -4.50 -14.33 2.94
C GLU A 124 -5.52 -13.26 3.38
N ARG A 125 -6.49 -13.61 4.24
CA ARG A 125 -7.41 -12.61 4.80
C ARG A 125 -6.68 -11.53 5.60
N ILE A 126 -5.73 -11.93 6.44
CA ILE A 126 -4.92 -10.99 7.22
C ILE A 126 -4.09 -10.09 6.29
N ARG A 127 -3.51 -10.66 5.22
CA ARG A 127 -2.74 -9.91 4.23
C ARG A 127 -3.60 -8.84 3.55
N ILE A 128 -4.78 -9.23 3.05
CA ILE A 128 -5.72 -8.33 2.38
C ILE A 128 -6.19 -7.23 3.34
N GLU A 129 -6.53 -7.58 4.59
CA GLU A 129 -6.97 -6.59 5.59
C GLU A 129 -5.87 -5.57 5.92
N GLN A 130 -4.61 -6.02 6.05
CA GLN A 130 -3.47 -5.13 6.27
C GLN A 130 -3.26 -4.19 5.08
N GLU A 131 -3.35 -4.69 3.85
CA GLU A 131 -3.24 -3.89 2.63
C GLU A 131 -4.35 -2.82 2.56
N GLN A 132 -5.61 -3.21 2.75
CA GLN A 132 -6.74 -2.28 2.81
C GLN A 132 -6.58 -1.22 3.90
N HIS A 133 -6.06 -1.60 5.07
CA HIS A 133 -5.81 -0.65 6.15
C HIS A 133 -4.74 0.38 5.79
N LEU A 134 -3.66 -0.06 5.11
CA LEU A 134 -2.63 0.83 4.61
C LEU A 134 -3.17 1.77 3.52
N GLU A 135 -3.99 1.26 2.61
CA GLU A 135 -4.66 2.07 1.58
C GLU A 135 -5.58 3.12 2.21
N ARG A 136 -6.44 2.74 3.16
CA ARG A 136 -7.30 3.68 3.89
C ARG A 136 -6.49 4.77 4.58
N LYS A 137 -5.35 4.42 5.19
CA LYS A 137 -4.44 5.40 5.81
C LYS A 137 -3.84 6.36 4.79
N LYS A 138 -3.35 5.85 3.66
CA LYS A 138 -2.80 6.68 2.57
C LYS A 138 -3.88 7.62 2.03
N HIS A 139 -5.07 7.09 1.75
CA HIS A 139 -6.21 7.84 1.25
C HIS A 139 -6.64 8.94 2.24
N ALA A 140 -6.79 8.62 3.54
CA ALA A 140 -7.13 9.60 4.56
C ALA A 140 -6.06 10.70 4.70
N LYS A 141 -4.78 10.33 4.62
CA LYS A 141 -3.67 11.29 4.65
C LYS A 141 -3.74 12.26 3.46
N ARG A 142 -3.90 11.73 2.24
CA ARG A 142 -3.97 12.55 1.03
C ARG A 142 -5.20 13.47 1.03
N LYS A 143 -6.35 12.95 1.47
CA LYS A 143 -7.56 13.74 1.68
C LYS A 143 -7.35 14.92 2.64
N ALA A 144 -6.60 14.71 3.73
CA ALA A 144 -6.28 15.76 4.69
C ALA A 144 -5.30 16.80 4.11
N GLU A 145 -4.31 16.38 3.33
CA GLU A 145 -3.40 17.28 2.61
C GLU A 145 -4.17 18.18 1.63
N LEU A 146 -5.04 17.60 0.80
CA LEU A 146 -5.88 18.34 -0.15
C LEU A 146 -6.84 19.31 0.55
N LYS A 147 -7.37 18.93 1.72
CA LYS A 147 -8.24 19.82 2.51
C LYS A 147 -7.49 21.01 3.09
N LYS A 148 -6.20 20.85 3.40
CA LYS A 148 -5.36 21.92 3.97
C LYS A 148 -4.90 22.92 2.91
N ASP A 149 -4.75 22.49 1.66
CA ASP A 149 -4.28 23.32 0.56
C ASP A 149 -5.45 24.09 -0.10
N PRO A 150 -5.56 25.42 0.09
CA PRO A 150 -6.63 26.21 -0.51
C PRO A 150 -6.55 26.28 -2.05
N SER A 151 -5.38 26.05 -2.64
CA SER A 151 -5.19 26.06 -4.10
C SER A 151 -5.35 24.68 -4.73
N ALA A 152 -5.70 23.64 -3.96
CA ALA A 152 -5.87 22.28 -4.45
C ALA A 152 -6.84 22.18 -5.64
N ASN A 153 -7.88 23.02 -5.66
CA ASN A 153 -8.86 23.06 -6.76
C ASN A 153 -8.27 23.50 -8.11
N TYR A 154 -7.15 24.24 -8.11
CA TYR A 154 -6.51 24.73 -9.33
C TYR A 154 -5.41 23.79 -9.83
N ARG A 155 -4.80 23.00 -8.94
CA ARG A 155 -3.65 22.15 -9.24
C ARG A 155 -3.98 20.66 -9.31
N HIS A 156 -5.02 20.25 -8.59
CA HIS A 156 -5.36 18.85 -8.35
C HIS A 156 -6.88 18.61 -8.45
N TYR A 157 -7.61 19.35 -9.28
CA TYR A 157 -9.08 19.30 -9.32
C TYR A 157 -9.63 17.88 -9.56
N LYS A 158 -9.06 17.14 -10.51
CA LYS A 158 -9.51 15.76 -10.80
C LYS A 158 -9.31 14.85 -9.58
N GLU A 159 -8.15 14.93 -8.95
CA GLU A 159 -7.86 14.20 -7.71
C GLU A 159 -8.79 14.65 -6.58
N TYR A 160 -9.05 15.94 -6.45
CA TYR A 160 -9.95 16.49 -5.45
C TYR A 160 -11.36 15.86 -5.56
N LEU A 161 -11.89 15.72 -6.78
CA LEU A 161 -13.18 15.09 -7.03
C LEU A 161 -13.22 13.60 -6.64
N GLU A 162 -12.09 12.89 -6.69
CA GLU A 162 -12.00 11.50 -6.21
C GLU A 162 -12.16 11.40 -4.69
N TYR A 163 -11.59 12.35 -3.94
CA TYR A 163 -11.65 12.38 -2.48
C TYR A 163 -12.90 13.08 -1.91
N PHE A 164 -13.46 14.00 -2.68
CA PHE A 164 -14.62 14.84 -2.35
C PHE A 164 -15.63 14.78 -3.51
N PRO A 165 -16.36 13.66 -3.62
CA PRO A 165 -17.35 13.50 -4.68
C PRO A 165 -18.43 14.57 -4.56
N LEU A 166 -18.86 15.09 -5.71
CA LEU A 166 -19.91 16.08 -5.82
C LEU A 166 -21.24 15.54 -5.30
N ALA A 167 -22.11 16.43 -4.80
CA ALA A 167 -23.44 16.03 -4.41
C ALA A 167 -24.27 15.59 -5.63
N ARG A 168 -25.34 14.85 -5.38
CA ARG A 168 -26.22 14.39 -6.45
C ARG A 168 -26.83 15.59 -7.18
N GLY A 169 -26.57 15.70 -8.48
CA GLY A 169 -27.08 16.80 -9.33
C GLY A 169 -26.11 17.97 -9.48
N GLU A 170 -24.99 17.98 -8.75
CA GLU A 170 -23.90 18.93 -8.99
C GLU A 170 -23.03 18.45 -10.16
N HIS A 171 -22.62 19.40 -11.00
CA HIS A 171 -21.73 19.14 -12.14
C HIS A 171 -20.32 19.62 -11.81
N ALA A 172 -19.32 18.88 -12.29
CA ALA A 172 -17.94 19.29 -12.19
C ALA A 172 -17.71 20.57 -13.01
N ASN A 173 -16.85 21.46 -12.50
CA ASN A 173 -16.54 22.70 -13.20
C ASN A 173 -15.65 22.40 -14.42
N GLU A 174 -16.24 22.53 -15.62
CA GLU A 174 -15.56 22.27 -16.89
C GLU A 174 -14.32 23.13 -17.10
N TYR A 175 -14.34 24.38 -16.63
CA TYR A 175 -13.18 25.27 -16.71
C TYR A 175 -11.99 24.67 -15.96
N LEU A 176 -12.19 24.24 -14.72
CA LEU A 176 -11.13 23.64 -13.90
C LEU A 176 -10.67 22.31 -14.48
N LEU A 177 -11.58 21.49 -15.00
CA LEU A 177 -11.22 20.23 -15.67
C LEU A 177 -10.33 20.44 -16.91
N GLY A 178 -10.52 21.55 -17.61
CA GLY A 178 -9.76 21.91 -18.81
C GLY A 178 -8.38 22.54 -18.54
N LEU A 179 -8.07 22.94 -17.31
CA LEU A 179 -6.77 23.54 -17.01
C LEU A 179 -5.63 22.55 -17.21
N LEU A 180 -4.50 23.01 -17.79
CA LEU A 180 -3.30 22.21 -17.97
C LEU A 180 -2.72 21.73 -16.63
N ALA A 181 -2.81 22.56 -15.59
CA ALA A 181 -2.36 22.21 -14.24
C ALA A 181 -3.09 20.97 -13.67
N ASN A 182 -4.34 20.73 -14.09
CA ASN A 182 -5.17 19.61 -13.64
C ASN A 182 -5.03 18.36 -14.53
N GLN A 183 -4.20 18.40 -15.57
CA GLN A 183 -3.94 17.22 -16.41
C GLN A 183 -2.92 16.27 -15.74
N GLN A 184 -3.06 14.98 -16.09
CA GLN A 184 -2.11 13.96 -15.68
C GLN A 184 -0.79 14.18 -16.45
N MET A 185 0.33 13.89 -15.78
CA MET A 185 1.64 13.98 -16.43
C MET A 185 1.73 12.89 -17.52
N PRO A 186 2.09 13.23 -18.76
CA PRO A 186 2.31 12.23 -19.81
C PRO A 186 3.51 11.33 -19.46
N ALA A 187 3.59 10.18 -20.12
CA ALA A 187 4.70 9.24 -19.96
C ALA A 187 6.06 9.88 -20.30
N GLU A 188 6.07 10.79 -21.28
CA GLU A 188 7.23 11.58 -21.70
C GLU A 188 7.18 12.98 -21.08
N PRO A 189 7.80 13.20 -19.90
CA PRO A 189 7.74 14.50 -19.21
C PRO A 189 8.50 15.61 -19.93
N THR A 190 9.39 15.26 -20.87
CA THR A 190 10.16 16.19 -21.71
C THR A 190 9.43 16.60 -22.98
N SER A 191 8.29 15.97 -23.29
CA SER A 191 7.43 16.41 -24.39
C SER A 191 6.90 17.82 -24.15
N ASP A 192 6.51 18.53 -25.21
CA ASP A 192 5.91 19.86 -25.10
C ASP A 192 4.72 19.87 -24.13
N MET A 193 3.84 18.86 -24.19
CA MET A 193 2.74 18.68 -23.23
C MET A 193 3.23 18.49 -21.78
N GLY A 194 4.27 17.67 -21.58
CA GLY A 194 4.86 17.45 -20.26
C GLY A 194 5.46 18.72 -19.67
N LEU A 195 6.18 19.49 -20.49
CA LEU A 195 6.74 20.79 -20.11
C LEU A 195 5.64 21.80 -19.78
N ALA A 196 4.59 21.87 -20.60
CA ALA A 196 3.47 22.77 -20.38
C ALA A 196 2.73 22.46 -19.08
N ILE A 197 2.48 21.18 -18.78
CA ILE A 197 1.83 20.77 -17.53
C ILE A 197 2.72 21.07 -16.32
N GLN A 198 4.03 20.85 -16.41
CA GLN A 198 4.96 21.17 -15.32
C GLN A 198 5.00 22.67 -15.04
N TYR A 199 5.10 23.48 -16.10
CA TYR A 199 5.03 24.93 -15.99
C TYR A 199 3.70 25.38 -15.40
N ALA A 200 2.58 24.83 -15.90
CA ALA A 200 1.25 25.17 -15.42
C ALA A 200 1.04 24.84 -13.93
N LYS A 201 1.58 23.71 -13.47
CA LYS A 201 1.54 23.33 -12.04
C LYS A 201 2.36 24.26 -11.14
N LYS A 202 3.38 24.93 -11.70
CA LYS A 202 4.25 25.85 -10.98
C LYS A 202 3.63 27.25 -10.88
N HIS A 203 3.06 27.77 -11.98
CA HIS A 203 2.48 29.12 -12.04
C HIS A 203 0.94 29.09 -12.03
N TRP A 204 0.36 28.22 -11.21
CA TRP A 204 -1.10 28.01 -11.13
C TRP A 204 -1.91 29.28 -10.82
N GLU A 205 -1.26 30.32 -10.26
CA GLU A 205 -1.85 31.62 -9.97
C GLU A 205 -2.34 32.30 -11.27
N ASP A 206 -1.66 32.07 -12.40
CA ASP A 206 -1.99 32.62 -13.73
C ASP A 206 -2.93 31.70 -14.52
N SER A 207 -3.84 31.03 -13.81
CA SER A 207 -4.67 29.93 -14.35
C SER A 207 -5.46 30.26 -15.62
N TRP A 208 -5.78 31.53 -15.88
CA TRP A 208 -6.51 31.96 -17.08
C TRP A 208 -5.66 31.91 -18.35
N GLU A 209 -4.34 32.10 -18.25
CA GLU A 209 -3.40 32.05 -19.38
C GLU A 209 -3.02 30.61 -19.73
N MET A 210 -3.29 29.67 -18.81
CA MET A 210 -2.84 28.28 -18.90
C MET A 210 -3.79 27.33 -19.62
N LYS A 211 -4.67 27.86 -20.47
CA LYS A 211 -5.49 27.05 -21.40
C LYS A 211 -4.80 26.84 -22.75
N ASP A 212 -3.99 27.80 -23.18
CA ASP A 212 -3.32 27.73 -24.48
C ASP A 212 -2.02 26.92 -24.35
N LEU A 213 -2.01 25.73 -24.97
CA LEU A 213 -0.87 24.84 -24.92
C LEU A 213 0.36 25.47 -25.58
N GLU A 214 0.21 26.08 -26.75
CA GLU A 214 1.34 26.58 -27.54
C GLU A 214 2.03 27.74 -26.80
N TYR A 215 1.23 28.65 -26.26
CA TYR A 215 1.73 29.76 -25.44
C TYR A 215 2.50 29.26 -24.20
N VAL A 216 1.90 28.32 -23.46
CA VAL A 216 2.51 27.79 -22.23
C VAL A 216 3.82 27.04 -22.51
N VAL A 217 3.91 26.34 -23.65
CA VAL A 217 5.16 25.67 -24.08
C VAL A 217 6.29 26.68 -24.33
N VAL A 218 6.00 27.79 -25.00
CA VAL A 218 6.98 28.87 -25.24
C VAL A 218 7.48 29.41 -23.90
N MET A 219 6.57 29.77 -23.00
CA MET A 219 6.92 30.29 -21.66
C MET A 219 7.73 29.28 -20.84
N ALA A 220 7.40 27.99 -20.94
CA ALA A 220 8.14 26.91 -20.27
C ALA A 220 9.59 26.80 -20.80
N LYS A 221 9.78 26.88 -22.11
CA LYS A 221 11.10 26.83 -22.74
C LYS A 221 11.96 28.05 -22.34
N GLU A 222 11.38 29.25 -22.38
CA GLU A 222 12.06 30.48 -21.94
C GLU A 222 12.47 30.44 -20.46
N GLU A 223 11.66 29.84 -19.58
CA GLU A 223 12.04 29.67 -18.16
C GLU A 223 13.20 28.68 -17.99
N VAL A 224 13.25 27.62 -18.79
CA VAL A 224 14.38 26.67 -18.76
C VAL A 224 15.66 27.34 -19.25
N GLU A 225 15.59 28.16 -20.29
CA GLU A 225 16.75 28.89 -20.81
C GLU A 225 17.27 29.94 -19.82
N ARG A 226 16.38 30.70 -19.14
CA ARG A 226 16.76 31.69 -18.12
C ARG A 226 17.48 31.11 -16.91
N LYS A 227 17.35 29.81 -16.64
CA LYS A 227 17.99 29.14 -15.49
C LYS A 227 19.33 28.49 -15.82
N LYS A 228 19.72 28.45 -17.10
CA LYS A 228 21.04 27.98 -17.52
C LYS A 228 22.08 29.08 -17.32
#